data_AF-A0A7X9Y1N9-F1
#
_entry.id   AF-A0A7X9Y1N9-F1
#
_cell.length_a   1.000
_cell.length_b   1.000
_cell.length_c   1.000
_cell.angle_alpha   90.00
_cell.angle_beta   90.00
_cell.angle_gamma   90.00
#
_symmetry.space_group_name_H-M   'P 1'
#
loop_
_entity.id
_entity.type
_entity.pdbx_description
1 polymer ?
#
loop_
_entity_poly.entity_id
_entity_poly.type
_entity_poly.pdbx_seq_one_letter_code
_entity_poly.pdbx_strand_id
1 'polypeptide(L)'
;MKNRKFSTALWVLNCDADFEHEGIQGDASFTGNGVDLVIPMGCLLDREPVNGVTIHNADPIEAPAAFGFCQTGERITLIDLSTPGPGFSAPGTEREDLRAASAIVCKTAFLQPNPVVRSLTLKVSGLWRWTGEGFGKVESRYKSGRWMSTSAIWSSEDCGELPLFSKDGVEITLQPVITKKGGHLPQQEFSVKEDVHLRFEIDDNPMPLDSAMDKWVYPMWKMLTFCMGFRCSIDEIKIQTADGHDASCFLPLIEGEEEPGNRQLDCMPLPYSYISKELPDIFERWLNLDGDARRAATILIGVQGNKGISLLDSMFATISGAFEAVSRVGEKTKDIENSRYKRIVGQLKKCLSNQEDADWVVGKLNNIPPASYYANALMKKLGVFSEFVTPDKERFLRDLRHNRNAYIHQTSTLDDKSKTLSDMELYSLAMAIKVLCYGAIMTQLGLDADAILKQFKTTHFCQTEVHLARKMYPLPEDGTNR
;
A
#
# COMPACT_ATOMS: atom_id res chain seq x y z
N MET A 1 9.57 6.65 9.40
CA MET A 1 10.45 7.61 10.08
C MET A 1 10.72 8.71 9.08
N LYS A 2 10.34 9.97 9.33
CA LYS A 2 10.50 11.01 8.31
C LYS A 2 11.93 11.49 8.17
N ASN A 3 12.59 11.76 9.29
CA ASN A 3 13.97 12.23 9.31
C ASN A 3 14.72 11.56 10.45
N ARG A 4 15.96 11.13 10.19
CA ARG A 4 16.91 10.73 11.23
C ARG A 4 18.25 11.33 10.89
N LYS A 5 18.78 12.19 11.77
CA LYS A 5 20.19 12.58 11.72
C LYS A 5 20.99 11.50 12.44
N PHE A 6 21.98 10.93 11.76
CA PHE A 6 22.91 10.00 12.39
C PHE A 6 24.02 10.78 13.12
N SER A 7 24.67 10.13 14.06
CA SER A 7 25.89 10.67 14.65
C SER A 7 27.00 10.70 13.58
N THR A 8 27.88 11.69 13.68
CA THR A 8 29.07 11.79 12.82
C THR A 8 29.84 10.49 12.83
N ALA A 9 30.31 10.09 11.64
CA ALA A 9 30.98 8.82 11.42
C ALA A 9 32.22 8.98 10.54
N LEU A 10 33.12 8.01 10.64
CA LEU A 10 34.21 7.78 9.68
C LEU A 10 33.69 6.84 8.59
N TRP A 11 33.88 7.22 7.33
CA TRP A 11 33.31 6.55 6.15
C TRP A 11 34.39 5.92 5.28
N VAL A 12 34.14 4.70 4.82
CA VAL A 12 34.99 3.93 3.90
C VAL A 12 34.14 3.15 2.90
N LEU A 13 34.73 2.73 1.78
CA LEU A 13 34.06 1.89 0.77
C LEU A 13 34.19 0.39 1.06
N ASN A 14 35.14 -0.01 1.90
CA ASN A 14 35.36 -1.40 2.30
C ASN A 14 35.13 -1.56 3.81
N CYS A 15 34.25 -2.48 4.21
CA CYS A 15 33.91 -2.68 5.62
C CYS A 15 35.07 -3.19 6.49
N ASP A 16 36.10 -3.78 5.87
CA ASP A 16 37.29 -4.30 6.55
C ASP A 16 38.46 -3.29 6.57
N ALA A 17 38.26 -2.05 6.08
CA ALA A 17 39.27 -1.02 6.07
C ALA A 17 39.64 -0.52 7.47
N ASP A 18 40.83 0.07 7.60
CA ASP A 18 41.23 0.75 8.81
C ASP A 18 40.56 2.13 8.88
N PHE A 19 39.42 2.22 9.57
CA PHE A 19 38.65 3.45 9.71
C PHE A 19 39.46 4.61 10.31
N GLU A 20 40.48 4.36 11.13
CA GLU A 20 41.27 5.45 11.74
C GLU A 20 42.18 6.14 10.71
N HIS A 21 42.67 5.40 9.72
CA HIS A 21 43.64 5.89 8.74
C HIS A 21 43.03 6.15 7.36
N GLU A 22 42.04 5.34 6.96
CA GLU A 22 41.37 5.42 5.66
C GLU A 22 40.01 6.11 5.74
N GLY A 23 39.44 6.23 6.95
CA GLY A 23 38.11 6.76 7.16
C GLY A 23 38.02 8.27 6.99
N ILE A 24 37.00 8.71 6.26
CA ILE A 24 36.72 10.12 6.03
C ILE A 24 35.54 10.55 6.88
N GLN A 25 35.69 11.65 7.62
CA GLN A 25 34.64 12.12 8.51
C GLN A 25 33.47 12.72 7.71
N GLY A 26 32.24 12.30 8.03
CA GLY A 26 31.03 12.81 7.39
C GLY A 26 29.77 12.65 8.24
N ASP A 27 28.77 13.47 7.93
CA ASP A 27 27.47 13.48 8.59
C ASP A 27 26.39 12.93 7.66
N ALA A 28 25.74 11.83 8.05
CA ALA A 28 24.62 11.26 7.32
C ALA A 28 23.27 11.67 7.94
N SER A 29 22.28 11.88 7.09
CA SER A 29 20.88 12.07 7.51
C SER A 29 19.90 11.42 6.54
N PHE A 30 19.00 10.60 7.09
CA PHE A 30 17.85 10.10 6.34
C PHE A 30 16.79 11.20 6.23
N THR A 31 16.29 11.44 5.02
CA THR A 31 15.34 12.51 4.67
C THR A 31 13.93 12.02 4.36
N GLY A 32 13.67 10.72 4.53
CA GLY A 32 12.40 10.07 4.18
C GLY A 32 12.42 9.45 2.78
N ASN A 33 13.17 10.05 1.85
CA ASN A 33 13.29 9.60 0.45
C ASN A 33 14.66 8.98 0.11
N GLY A 34 15.59 9.02 1.05
CA GLY A 34 16.97 8.57 0.88
C GLY A 34 17.84 9.08 2.02
N VAL A 35 19.14 8.87 1.90
CA VAL A 35 20.13 9.34 2.88
C VAL A 35 21.07 10.32 2.19
N ASP A 36 21.15 11.53 2.72
CA ASP A 36 22.18 12.48 2.34
C ASP A 36 23.40 12.26 3.24
N LEU A 37 24.59 12.17 2.66
CA LEU A 37 25.88 12.12 3.36
C LEU A 37 26.69 13.35 2.95
N VAL A 38 27.05 14.18 3.93
CA VAL A 38 27.86 15.37 3.73
C VAL A 38 29.26 15.12 4.29
N ILE A 39 30.26 15.16 3.41
CA ILE A 39 31.69 15.10 3.75
C ILE A 39 32.25 16.52 3.62
N PRO A 40 32.51 17.22 4.74
CA PRO A 40 32.95 18.61 4.70
C PRO A 40 34.40 18.77 4.22
N MET A 41 35.24 17.75 4.42
CA MET A 41 36.66 17.74 4.05
C MET A 41 37.06 16.32 3.59
N GLY A 42 37.48 16.20 2.33
CA GLY A 42 37.84 14.93 1.68
C GLY A 42 36.82 14.47 0.63
N CYS A 43 37.11 13.34 0.00
CA CYS A 43 36.25 12.68 -0.99
C CYS A 43 36.26 11.16 -0.77
N LEU A 44 35.07 10.56 -0.75
CA LEU A 44 34.90 9.11 -0.65
C LEU A 44 34.83 8.47 -2.04
N LEU A 45 34.18 9.15 -3.00
CA LEU A 45 34.09 8.71 -4.39
C LEU A 45 34.82 9.72 -5.28
N ASP A 46 35.88 9.26 -5.93
CA ASP A 46 36.61 10.05 -6.92
C ASP A 46 36.66 9.32 -8.27
N ARG A 47 36.79 10.08 -9.36
CA ARG A 47 36.89 9.52 -10.70
C ARG A 47 38.29 8.98 -10.93
N GLU A 48 38.37 7.68 -11.21
CA GLU A 48 39.64 7.11 -11.62
C GLU A 48 40.13 7.76 -12.93
N PRO A 49 41.41 8.19 -13.00
CA PRO A 49 41.96 8.80 -14.19
C PRO A 49 42.13 7.76 -15.30
N VAL A 50 41.51 7.98 -16.46
CA VAL A 50 41.69 7.14 -17.65
C VAL A 50 42.88 7.68 -18.45
N ASN A 51 43.98 6.93 -18.52
CA ASN A 51 45.23 7.35 -19.18
C ASN A 51 45.82 8.67 -18.61
N GLY A 52 45.68 8.89 -17.30
CA GLY A 52 46.16 10.10 -16.62
C GLY A 52 45.31 11.35 -16.84
N VAL A 53 44.13 11.21 -17.46
CA VAL A 53 43.16 12.29 -17.67
C VAL A 53 41.85 11.95 -16.95
N THR A 54 41.44 12.82 -16.04
CA THR A 54 40.12 12.73 -15.40
C THR A 54 39.07 13.29 -16.34
N ILE A 55 38.19 12.44 -16.86
CA ILE A 55 37.13 12.86 -17.77
C ILE A 55 35.89 13.24 -16.95
N HIS A 56 35.57 14.53 -16.93
CA HIS A 56 34.35 15.06 -16.29
C HIS A 56 33.13 14.92 -17.20
N ASN A 57 32.64 13.69 -17.38
CA ASN A 57 31.31 13.39 -17.94
C ASN A 57 30.19 13.85 -17.00
N ALA A 58 29.00 14.12 -17.56
CA ALA A 58 27.82 14.51 -16.78
C ALA A 58 27.22 13.37 -15.92
N ASP A 59 27.66 12.13 -16.13
CA ASP A 59 27.16 10.97 -15.39
C ASP A 59 27.63 11.02 -13.93
N PRO A 60 26.76 10.63 -12.97
CA PRO A 60 27.13 10.54 -11.57
C PRO A 60 28.17 9.43 -11.34
N ILE A 61 28.99 9.58 -10.30
CA ILE A 61 29.83 8.49 -9.77
C ILE A 61 28.97 7.69 -8.82
N GLU A 62 28.97 6.38 -8.95
CA GLU A 62 28.13 5.47 -8.18
C GLU A 62 28.96 4.43 -7.44
N ALA A 63 28.49 4.01 -6.27
CA ALA A 63 29.05 2.88 -5.53
C ALA A 63 27.93 2.08 -4.86
N PRO A 64 28.06 0.74 -4.81
CA PRO A 64 27.00 -0.10 -4.25
C PRO A 64 26.83 0.10 -2.75
N ALA A 65 27.91 0.41 -2.03
CA ALA A 65 27.88 0.57 -0.58
C ALA A 65 28.98 1.48 -0.04
N ALA A 66 28.71 2.05 1.13
CA ALA A 66 29.69 2.72 1.98
C ALA A 66 29.39 2.40 3.44
N PHE A 67 30.43 2.33 4.25
CA PHE A 67 30.37 1.89 5.64
C PHE A 67 30.80 3.01 6.57
N GLY A 68 29.94 3.34 7.54
CA GLY A 68 30.14 4.43 8.49
C GLY A 68 30.27 3.91 9.92
N PHE A 69 31.36 4.22 10.60
CA PHE A 69 31.54 3.92 12.02
C PHE A 69 31.28 5.18 12.87
N CYS A 70 30.16 5.19 13.60
CA CYS A 70 29.75 6.32 14.43
C CYS A 70 30.50 6.36 15.76
N GLN A 71 30.68 7.57 16.31
CA GLN A 71 31.23 7.77 17.66
C GLN A 71 30.40 7.10 18.77
N THR A 72 29.11 6.85 18.51
CA THR A 72 28.19 6.13 19.42
C THR A 72 28.40 4.61 19.42
N GLY A 73 29.27 4.09 18.56
CA GLY A 73 29.49 2.66 18.32
C GLY A 73 28.49 2.03 17.34
N GLU A 74 27.56 2.80 16.78
CA GLU A 74 26.70 2.35 15.70
C GLU A 74 27.51 2.17 14.39
N ARG A 75 27.19 1.11 13.65
CA ARG A 75 27.71 0.82 12.31
C ARG A 75 26.61 1.05 11.30
N ILE A 76 26.90 1.87 10.30
CA ILE A 76 25.96 2.25 9.24
C ILE A 76 26.46 1.66 7.93
N THR A 77 25.57 1.07 7.16
CA THR A 77 25.80 0.70 5.76
C THR A 77 24.87 1.54 4.90
N LEU A 78 25.43 2.40 4.07
CA LEU A 78 24.71 3.11 3.01
C LEU A 78 24.66 2.23 1.76
N ILE A 79 23.55 2.29 1.04
CA ILE A 79 23.26 1.43 -0.11
C ILE A 79 22.92 2.29 -1.32
N ASP A 80 23.49 1.93 -2.47
CA ASP A 80 23.33 2.61 -3.76
C ASP A 80 23.66 4.11 -3.66
N LEU A 81 24.95 4.40 -3.44
CA LEU A 81 25.45 5.76 -3.36
C LEU A 81 25.65 6.36 -4.75
N SER A 82 25.36 7.65 -4.86
CA SER A 82 25.59 8.45 -6.05
C SER A 82 26.07 9.85 -5.65
N THR A 83 26.94 10.43 -6.47
CA THR A 83 27.47 11.78 -6.32
C THR A 83 27.67 12.41 -7.70
N PRO A 84 27.46 13.72 -7.88
CA PRO A 84 27.93 14.40 -9.09
C PRO A 84 29.48 14.45 -9.18
N GLY A 85 30.17 14.15 -8.06
CA GLY A 85 31.61 14.20 -7.89
C GLY A 85 32.01 15.22 -6.82
N PRO A 86 33.28 15.18 -6.37
CA PRO A 86 33.77 16.08 -5.34
C PRO A 86 33.78 17.55 -5.80
N GLY A 87 33.45 18.44 -4.88
CA GLY A 87 33.58 19.89 -5.03
C GLY A 87 34.71 20.45 -4.18
N PHE A 88 34.91 21.77 -4.22
CA PHE A 88 35.90 22.47 -3.39
C PHE A 88 35.21 23.44 -2.43
N SER A 89 35.62 23.40 -1.16
CA SER A 89 35.30 24.38 -0.12
C SER A 89 36.44 25.37 0.00
N ALA A 90 36.15 26.63 0.35
CA ALA A 90 37.21 27.59 0.70
C ALA A 90 37.78 27.24 2.10
N PRO A 91 39.13 27.13 2.29
CA PRO A 91 40.20 27.51 1.37
C PRO A 91 40.84 26.31 0.63
N GLY A 92 40.18 25.80 -0.41
CA GLY A 92 40.74 24.83 -1.36
C GLY A 92 40.69 23.36 -0.93
N THR A 93 39.90 23.00 0.08
CA THR A 93 39.76 21.60 0.51
C THR A 93 38.63 20.92 -0.25
N GLU A 94 38.85 19.69 -0.68
CA GLU A 94 37.79 18.87 -1.27
C GLU A 94 36.65 18.68 -0.28
N ARG A 95 35.43 18.65 -0.81
CA ARG A 95 34.21 18.30 -0.08
C ARG A 95 33.35 17.45 -0.99
N GLU A 96 32.45 16.68 -0.40
CA GLU A 96 31.58 15.82 -1.17
C GLU A 96 30.18 15.73 -0.55
N ASP A 97 29.16 15.86 -1.39
CA ASP A 97 27.77 15.62 -1.03
C ASP A 97 27.29 14.37 -1.79
N LEU A 98 27.03 13.29 -1.06
CA LEU A 98 26.58 12.02 -1.60
C LEU A 98 25.11 11.78 -1.26
N ARG A 99 24.44 11.01 -2.12
CA ARG A 99 23.09 10.49 -1.88
C ARG A 99 23.08 8.98 -1.95
N ALA A 100 22.56 8.33 -0.94
CA ALA A 100 22.29 6.91 -0.91
C ALA A 100 20.78 6.65 -0.98
N ALA A 101 20.38 5.55 -1.61
CA ALA A 101 18.97 5.15 -1.65
C ALA A 101 18.45 4.76 -0.26
N SER A 102 19.28 4.10 0.55
CA SER A 102 18.89 3.64 1.89
C SER A 102 20.08 3.43 2.83
N ALA A 103 19.80 3.15 4.10
CA ALA A 103 20.79 2.74 5.09
C ALA A 103 20.31 1.58 5.97
N ILE A 104 21.27 0.77 6.43
CA ILE A 104 21.07 -0.23 7.48
C ILE A 104 21.97 0.14 8.67
N VAL A 105 21.39 0.20 9.87
CA VAL A 105 22.12 0.54 11.09
C VAL A 105 22.10 -0.64 12.05
N CYS A 106 23.28 -1.09 12.46
CA CYS A 106 23.49 -2.18 13.40
C CYS A 106 24.52 -1.77 14.45
N LYS A 107 24.38 -2.27 15.68
CA LYS A 107 25.35 -1.99 16.76
C LYS A 107 26.53 -2.96 16.80
N THR A 108 26.39 -4.13 16.20
CA THR A 108 27.32 -5.24 16.40
C THR A 108 28.19 -5.55 15.18
N ALA A 109 27.71 -5.30 13.96
CA ALA A 109 28.44 -5.58 12.73
C ALA A 109 28.08 -4.60 11.59
N PHE A 110 28.92 -4.52 10.57
CA PHE A 110 28.52 -3.97 9.27
C PHE A 110 27.72 -5.03 8.53
N LEU A 111 26.55 -4.64 8.03
CA LEU A 111 25.70 -5.56 7.27
C LEU A 111 25.88 -5.29 5.79
N GLN A 112 25.75 -6.33 4.97
CA GLN A 112 25.80 -6.16 3.52
C GLN A 112 24.51 -5.48 3.01
N PRO A 113 24.52 -4.82 1.82
CA PRO A 113 23.37 -4.08 1.27
C PRO A 113 22.04 -4.83 1.15
N ASN A 114 22.07 -6.16 1.08
CA ASN A 114 20.87 -6.99 1.04
C ASN A 114 21.07 -8.22 1.95
N PRO A 115 20.99 -8.03 3.28
CA PRO A 115 21.32 -9.10 4.21
C PRO A 115 20.26 -10.21 4.14
N VAL A 116 20.67 -11.44 4.40
CA VAL A 116 19.73 -12.55 4.59
C VAL A 116 19.06 -12.38 5.96
N VAL A 117 17.74 -12.29 5.97
CA VAL A 117 16.92 -12.05 7.17
C VAL A 117 16.16 -13.30 7.57
N ARG A 118 16.04 -13.49 8.89
CA ARG A 118 15.21 -14.53 9.50
C ARG A 118 13.91 -13.96 10.07
N SER A 119 13.92 -12.69 10.48
CA SER A 119 12.70 -12.01 10.93
C SER A 119 12.69 -10.53 10.58
N LEU A 120 11.47 -10.00 10.47
CA LEU A 120 11.20 -8.58 10.25
C LEU A 120 10.14 -8.12 11.24
N THR A 121 10.31 -6.92 11.80
CA THR A 121 9.31 -6.26 12.65
C THR A 121 9.00 -4.90 12.06
N LEU A 122 7.73 -4.69 11.71
CA LEU A 122 7.23 -3.48 11.10
C LEU A 122 6.35 -2.72 12.07
N LYS A 123 6.52 -1.40 12.10
CA LYS A 123 5.54 -0.49 12.70
C LYS A 123 4.65 0.07 11.60
N VAL A 124 3.35 -0.18 11.70
CA VAL A 124 2.35 0.23 10.69
C VAL A 124 1.34 1.17 11.34
N SER A 125 1.03 2.29 10.70
CA SER A 125 0.08 3.25 11.24
C SER A 125 -1.33 2.65 11.37
N GLY A 126 -2.03 3.01 12.45
CA GLY A 126 -3.39 2.52 12.73
C GLY A 126 -3.49 1.04 13.13
N LEU A 127 -2.39 0.26 13.11
CA LEU A 127 -2.41 -1.18 13.38
C LEU A 127 -2.97 -1.51 14.77
N TRP A 128 -2.55 -0.77 15.80
CA TRP A 128 -3.11 -0.84 17.16
C TRP A 128 -4.64 -0.73 17.21
N ARG A 129 -5.23 0.20 16.47
CA ARG A 129 -6.69 0.39 16.47
C ARG A 129 -7.40 -0.68 15.66
N TRP A 130 -6.76 -1.15 14.59
CA TRP A 130 -7.28 -2.22 13.76
C TRP A 130 -7.37 -3.55 14.49
N THR A 131 -6.40 -3.85 15.37
CA THR A 131 -6.48 -5.04 16.24
C THR A 131 -7.69 -4.97 17.17
N GLY A 132 -8.01 -3.76 17.67
CA GLY A 132 -9.16 -3.52 18.54
C GLY A 132 -9.01 -4.10 19.96
N GLU A 133 -7.82 -4.61 20.27
CA GLU A 133 -7.49 -5.22 21.56
C GLU A 133 -6.91 -4.16 22.51
N GLY A 134 -7.34 -4.18 23.77
CA GLY A 134 -6.70 -3.45 24.85
C GLY A 134 -5.83 -4.41 25.66
N PHE A 135 -4.51 -4.22 25.68
CA PHE A 135 -3.59 -5.12 26.42
C PHE A 135 -3.41 -4.71 27.89
N GLY A 136 -4.20 -3.74 28.36
CA GLY A 136 -4.20 -3.24 29.72
C GLY A 136 -5.61 -3.10 30.30
N LYS A 137 -5.73 -3.35 31.60
CA LYS A 137 -6.97 -3.12 32.35
C LYS A 137 -6.88 -1.77 33.04
N VAL A 138 -7.67 -0.79 32.59
CA VAL A 138 -7.74 0.56 33.17
C VAL A 138 -9.07 0.74 33.89
N GLU A 139 -9.01 1.01 35.19
CA GLU A 139 -10.18 1.30 36.03
C GLU A 139 -10.10 2.73 36.54
N SER A 140 -11.16 3.51 36.33
CA SER A 140 -11.29 4.87 36.89
C SER A 140 -12.43 4.91 37.89
N ARG A 141 -12.14 5.37 39.11
CA ARG A 141 -13.11 5.54 40.19
C ARG A 141 -13.56 6.99 40.28
N TYR A 142 -14.87 7.19 40.36
CA TYR A 142 -15.50 8.50 40.52
C TYR A 142 -16.40 8.52 41.76
N LYS A 143 -16.46 9.67 42.44
CA LYS A 143 -17.39 9.91 43.55
C LYS A 143 -18.10 11.24 43.33
N SER A 144 -19.43 11.21 43.29
CA SER A 144 -20.27 12.41 43.02
C SER A 144 -19.85 13.16 41.75
N GLY A 145 -19.54 12.43 40.68
CA GLY A 145 -19.07 13.00 39.41
C GLY A 145 -17.63 13.53 39.41
N ARG A 146 -16.91 13.49 40.54
CA ARG A 146 -15.50 13.86 40.62
C ARG A 146 -14.61 12.62 40.48
N TRP A 147 -13.59 12.73 39.64
CA TRP A 147 -12.53 11.73 39.52
C TRP A 147 -11.80 11.59 40.86
N MET A 148 -11.60 10.35 41.31
CA MET A 148 -10.92 10.01 42.56
C MET A 148 -9.54 9.39 42.31
N SER A 149 -9.50 8.38 41.43
CA SER A 149 -8.28 7.64 41.12
C SER A 149 -8.44 6.87 39.82
N THR A 150 -7.34 6.68 39.10
CA THR A 150 -7.25 5.70 38.01
C THR A 150 -6.17 4.68 38.37
N SER A 151 -6.49 3.40 38.24
CA SER A 151 -5.54 2.29 38.37
C SER A 151 -5.48 1.55 37.06
N ALA A 152 -4.27 1.21 36.61
CA ALA A 152 -4.07 0.46 35.39
C ALA A 152 -3.09 -0.69 35.63
N ILE A 153 -3.40 -1.86 35.07
CA ILE A 153 -2.60 -3.08 35.19
C ILE A 153 -2.34 -3.61 33.78
N TRP A 154 -1.07 -3.84 33.50
CA TRP A 154 -0.59 -4.53 32.30
C TRP A 154 0.12 -5.80 32.74
N SER A 155 -0.30 -6.95 32.22
CA SER A 155 0.37 -8.23 32.41
C SER A 155 1.02 -8.67 31.11
N SER A 156 2.20 -9.28 31.19
CA SER A 156 2.81 -9.94 30.03
C SER A 156 1.92 -11.06 29.48
N GLU A 157 1.09 -11.67 30.33
CA GLU A 157 0.10 -12.68 29.92
C GLU A 157 -1.04 -12.10 29.10
N ASP A 158 -1.39 -10.82 29.32
CA ASP A 158 -2.41 -10.11 28.54
C ASP A 158 -1.85 -9.60 27.19
N CYS A 159 -0.54 -9.80 26.93
CA CYS A 159 0.19 -9.35 25.73
C CYS A 159 0.55 -10.53 24.80
N GLY A 160 -0.37 -11.48 24.60
CA GLY A 160 -0.16 -12.59 23.67
C GLY A 160 -0.05 -12.13 22.22
N GLU A 161 0.83 -12.77 21.44
CA GLU A 161 0.89 -12.54 19.99
C GLU A 161 -0.41 -13.01 19.34
N LEU A 162 -0.94 -12.20 18.41
CA LEU A 162 -2.17 -12.53 17.70
C LEU A 162 -1.83 -13.05 16.30
N PRO A 163 -2.23 -14.29 15.92
CA PRO A 163 -1.83 -14.88 14.65
C PRO A 163 -2.55 -14.24 13.46
N LEU A 164 -1.83 -13.97 12.38
CA LEU A 164 -2.40 -13.52 11.10
C LEU A 164 -2.21 -14.52 9.96
N PHE A 165 -1.09 -15.23 9.95
CA PHE A 165 -0.77 -16.18 8.89
C PHE A 165 0.30 -17.16 9.36
N SER A 166 0.16 -18.43 8.98
CA SER A 166 1.19 -19.45 9.22
C SER A 166 1.16 -20.47 8.09
N LYS A 167 2.13 -20.40 7.17
CA LYS A 167 2.27 -21.33 6.03
C LYS A 167 3.66 -21.19 5.40
N ASP A 168 4.11 -22.24 4.71
CA ASP A 168 5.34 -22.24 3.89
C ASP A 168 6.60 -21.81 4.66
N GLY A 169 6.70 -22.18 5.95
CA GLY A 169 7.82 -21.80 6.81
C GLY A 169 7.84 -20.33 7.20
N VAL A 170 6.70 -19.63 7.06
CA VAL A 170 6.53 -18.23 7.46
C VAL A 170 5.37 -18.10 8.44
N GLU A 171 5.64 -17.42 9.54
CA GLU A 171 4.65 -17.03 10.53
C GLU A 171 4.57 -15.51 10.60
N ILE A 172 3.35 -14.98 10.56
CA ILE A 172 3.09 -13.54 10.67
C ILE A 172 2.16 -13.31 11.85
N THR A 173 2.62 -12.52 12.82
CA THR A 173 1.89 -12.22 14.05
C THR A 173 1.78 -10.72 14.30
N LEU A 174 0.76 -10.35 15.05
CA LEU A 174 0.61 -9.03 15.65
C LEU A 174 1.18 -9.09 17.05
N GLN A 175 2.24 -8.34 17.28
CA GLN A 175 2.97 -8.32 18.53
C GLN A 175 2.59 -7.06 19.34
N PRO A 176 1.95 -7.22 20.51
CA PRO A 176 1.71 -6.12 21.44
C PRO A 176 3.01 -5.46 21.90
N VAL A 177 3.04 -4.13 21.95
CA VAL A 177 4.19 -3.36 22.44
C VAL A 177 3.72 -2.33 23.46
N ILE A 178 4.30 -2.37 24.65
CA ILE A 178 4.03 -1.40 25.71
C ILE A 178 5.29 -0.56 25.95
N THR A 179 5.18 0.73 25.66
CA THR A 179 6.25 1.71 25.92
C THR A 179 5.89 2.52 27.16
N LYS A 180 6.73 2.43 28.19
CA LYS A 180 6.65 3.28 29.37
C LYS A 180 7.59 4.48 29.20
N LYS A 181 7.08 5.69 29.38
CA LYS A 181 7.86 6.93 29.51
C LYS A 181 7.61 7.56 30.88
N GLY A 182 8.64 8.17 31.43
CA GLY A 182 8.66 8.69 32.81
C GLY A 182 9.65 7.91 33.69
N GLY A 183 10.37 8.65 34.52
CA GLY A 183 11.51 8.20 35.31
C GLY A 183 12.06 9.36 36.15
N HIS A 184 13.04 9.08 37.02
CA HIS A 184 13.42 9.91 38.18
C HIS A 184 13.39 11.44 37.99
N LEU A 185 13.03 12.11 39.10
CA LEU A 185 12.86 13.55 39.31
C LEU A 185 13.67 14.47 38.37
N PRO A 186 13.06 15.57 37.89
CA PRO A 186 11.85 16.21 38.41
C PRO A 186 10.56 15.93 37.62
N GLN A 187 10.55 15.01 36.64
CA GLN A 187 9.34 14.74 35.86
C GLN A 187 8.31 13.95 36.68
N GLN A 188 7.19 14.60 37.04
CA GLN A 188 6.04 14.00 37.72
C GLN A 188 5.09 13.24 36.77
N GLU A 189 5.46 13.09 35.50
CA GLU A 189 4.61 12.48 34.48
C GLU A 189 5.01 11.02 34.27
N PHE A 190 4.02 10.14 34.37
CA PHE A 190 4.09 8.75 33.95
C PHE A 190 3.14 8.58 32.77
N SER A 191 3.67 8.12 31.63
CA SER A 191 2.87 7.79 30.46
C SER A 191 3.15 6.36 30.00
N VAL A 192 2.07 5.67 29.65
CA VAL A 192 2.12 4.35 29.02
C VAL A 192 1.51 4.51 27.65
N LYS A 193 2.24 4.03 26.64
CA LYS A 193 1.75 3.92 25.28
C LYS A 193 1.66 2.44 24.92
N GLU A 194 0.49 2.02 24.48
CA GLU A 194 0.29 0.73 23.85
C GLU A 194 0.39 0.87 22.33
N ASP A 195 0.96 -0.13 21.68
CA ASP A 195 1.14 -0.21 20.23
C ASP A 195 1.05 -1.69 19.80
N VAL A 196 0.94 -1.92 18.49
CA VAL A 196 1.07 -3.25 17.89
C VAL A 196 2.06 -3.16 16.75
N HIS A 197 3.02 -4.07 16.74
CA HIS A 197 3.93 -4.26 15.62
C HIS A 197 3.53 -5.51 14.83
N LEU A 198 3.83 -5.51 13.54
CA LEU A 198 3.65 -6.65 12.67
C LEU A 198 4.98 -7.41 12.57
N ARG A 199 4.99 -8.66 12.97
CA ARG A 199 6.20 -9.49 13.03
C ARG A 199 6.10 -10.60 11.98
N PHE A 200 7.15 -10.76 11.19
CA PHE A 200 7.33 -11.85 10.23
C PHE A 200 8.48 -12.71 10.74
N GLU A 201 8.22 -13.98 10.96
CA GLU A 201 9.21 -15.00 11.26
C GLU A 201 9.36 -15.93 10.05
N ILE A 202 10.59 -16.11 9.61
CA ILE A 202 10.99 -16.80 8.37
C ILE A 202 12.17 -17.75 8.67
N ASP A 203 12.31 -18.21 9.92
CA ASP A 203 13.45 -18.99 10.41
C ASP A 203 13.72 -20.26 9.59
N ASP A 204 12.65 -20.91 9.10
CA ASP A 204 12.75 -22.14 8.30
C ASP A 204 13.24 -21.90 6.87
N ASN A 205 13.19 -20.65 6.39
CA ASN A 205 13.61 -20.28 5.03
C ASN A 205 14.15 -18.84 4.94
N PRO A 206 15.30 -18.54 5.59
CA PRO A 206 15.89 -17.21 5.56
C PRO A 206 16.13 -16.76 4.11
N MET A 207 15.82 -15.50 3.83
CA MET A 207 15.91 -14.95 2.47
C MET A 207 16.47 -13.54 2.47
N PRO A 208 16.99 -13.04 1.34
CA PRO A 208 17.43 -11.65 1.23
C PRO A 208 16.29 -10.69 1.60
N LEU A 209 16.64 -9.57 2.25
CA LEU A 209 15.70 -8.54 2.68
C LEU A 209 14.75 -8.11 1.55
N ASP A 210 15.26 -7.85 0.35
CA ASP A 210 14.42 -7.43 -0.79
C ASP A 210 13.39 -8.50 -1.16
N SER A 211 13.78 -9.77 -1.12
CA SER A 211 12.88 -10.89 -1.40
C SER A 211 11.79 -11.01 -0.32
N ALA A 212 12.13 -10.80 0.95
CA ALA A 212 11.14 -10.78 2.03
C ALA A 212 10.17 -9.60 1.89
N MET A 213 10.68 -8.43 1.49
CA MET A 213 9.87 -7.23 1.24
C MET A 213 8.86 -7.47 0.12
N ASP A 214 9.30 -7.99 -1.02
CA ASP A 214 8.46 -8.23 -2.19
C ASP A 214 7.44 -9.34 -1.99
N LYS A 215 7.86 -10.43 -1.36
CA LYS A 215 7.03 -11.62 -1.21
C LYS A 215 6.00 -11.47 -0.08
N TRP A 216 6.36 -10.79 1.00
CA TRP A 216 5.55 -10.80 2.23
C TRP A 216 5.13 -9.40 2.67
N VAL A 217 6.07 -8.46 2.80
CA VAL A 217 5.77 -7.13 3.37
C VAL A 217 4.84 -6.32 2.49
N TYR A 218 5.13 -6.17 1.20
CA TYR A 218 4.29 -5.37 0.30
C TYR A 218 2.90 -5.97 0.09
N PRO A 219 2.73 -7.30 -0.10
CA PRO A 219 1.41 -7.90 -0.15
C PRO A 219 0.62 -7.75 1.16
N MET A 220 1.28 -7.91 2.30
CA MET A 220 0.65 -7.75 3.62
C MET A 220 0.21 -6.31 3.86
N TRP A 221 1.06 -5.33 3.55
CA TRP A 221 0.70 -3.91 3.63
C TRP A 221 -0.50 -3.56 2.73
N LYS A 222 -0.54 -4.10 1.51
CA LYS A 222 -1.69 -3.95 0.60
C LYS A 222 -2.97 -4.52 1.20
N MET A 223 -2.90 -5.73 1.77
CA MET A 223 -4.03 -6.34 2.46
C MET A 223 -4.48 -5.50 3.67
N LEU A 224 -3.55 -5.04 4.50
CA LEU A 224 -3.85 -4.20 5.67
C LEU A 224 -4.51 -2.88 5.27
N THR A 225 -4.02 -2.22 4.22
CA THR A 225 -4.68 -1.02 3.64
C THR A 225 -6.13 -1.34 3.26
N PHE A 226 -6.37 -2.47 2.60
CA PHE A 226 -7.72 -2.91 2.28
C PHE A 226 -8.58 -3.26 3.51
N CYS A 227 -8.00 -3.86 4.56
CA CYS A 227 -8.75 -4.20 5.77
C CYS A 227 -9.07 -2.96 6.63
N MET A 228 -8.17 -1.97 6.63
CA MET A 228 -8.31 -0.71 7.38
C MET A 228 -9.16 0.33 6.63
N GLY A 229 -9.25 0.26 5.29
CA GLY A 229 -10.06 1.17 4.49
C GLY A 229 -9.41 2.54 4.23
N PHE A 230 -8.12 2.67 4.55
CA PHE A 230 -7.28 3.81 4.22
C PHE A 230 -5.84 3.35 4.03
N ARG A 231 -5.07 4.12 3.27
CA ARG A 231 -3.66 3.83 3.01
C ARG A 231 -2.83 4.05 4.27
N CYS A 232 -2.47 2.98 4.98
CA CYS A 232 -1.58 3.04 6.14
C CYS A 232 -0.11 3.25 5.73
N SER A 233 0.70 3.84 6.61
CA SER A 233 2.15 3.99 6.43
C SER A 233 2.91 2.84 7.08
N ILE A 234 4.07 2.51 6.53
CA ILE A 234 5.09 1.75 7.28
C ILE A 234 6.05 2.79 7.86
N ASP A 235 6.15 2.84 9.17
CA ASP A 235 6.90 3.88 9.87
C ASP A 235 8.29 3.42 10.30
N GLU A 236 8.49 2.12 10.49
CA GLU A 236 9.75 1.56 10.95
C GLU A 236 9.88 0.12 10.49
N ILE A 237 11.09 -0.28 10.12
CA ILE A 237 11.46 -1.65 9.79
C ILE A 237 12.68 -2.01 10.63
N LYS A 238 12.54 -3.06 11.44
CA LYS A 238 13.65 -3.73 12.10
C LYS A 238 13.79 -5.12 11.53
N ILE A 239 15.02 -5.58 11.44
CA ILE A 239 15.34 -6.91 10.93
C ILE A 239 16.22 -7.63 11.93
N GLN A 240 16.13 -8.95 11.88
CA GLN A 240 17.13 -9.83 12.43
C GLN A 240 17.73 -10.65 11.30
N THR A 241 19.06 -10.58 11.16
CA THR A 241 19.77 -11.32 10.12
C THR A 241 19.89 -12.80 10.49
N ALA A 242 20.14 -13.65 9.49
CA ALA A 242 20.42 -15.07 9.70
C ALA A 242 21.61 -15.29 10.65
N ASP A 243 22.60 -14.38 10.60
CA ASP A 243 23.79 -14.38 11.49
C ASP A 243 23.50 -13.85 12.90
N GLY A 244 22.25 -13.49 13.21
CA GLY A 244 21.81 -13.09 14.55
C GLY A 244 22.05 -11.62 14.89
N HIS A 245 22.24 -10.75 13.89
CA HIS A 245 22.38 -9.32 14.10
C HIS A 245 21.02 -8.61 14.04
N ASP A 246 20.72 -7.79 15.04
CA ASP A 246 19.56 -6.90 15.01
C ASP A 246 19.95 -5.57 14.36
N ALA A 247 19.11 -5.12 13.41
CA ALA A 247 19.35 -3.87 12.69
C ALA A 247 18.06 -3.09 12.42
N SER A 248 18.21 -1.79 12.22
CA SER A 248 17.15 -0.88 11.78
C SER A 248 17.40 -0.46 10.33
N CYS A 249 16.36 -0.54 9.50
CA CYS A 249 16.44 -0.21 8.08
C CYS A 249 15.82 1.19 7.83
N PHE A 250 16.54 2.00 7.06
CA PHE A 250 16.19 3.36 6.65
C PHE A 250 16.11 3.42 5.13
N LEU A 251 14.97 3.00 4.59
CA LEU A 251 14.66 3.03 3.16
C LEU A 251 13.47 3.97 2.91
N PRO A 252 13.20 4.40 1.67
CA PRO A 252 11.99 5.12 1.33
C PRO A 252 10.77 4.26 1.67
N LEU A 253 10.17 4.52 2.82
CA LEU A 253 9.07 3.70 3.32
C LEU A 253 7.77 4.05 2.60
N ILE A 254 6.81 3.13 2.69
CA ILE A 254 5.51 3.34 2.07
C ILE A 254 4.78 4.47 2.79
N GLU A 255 4.66 5.61 2.11
CA GLU A 255 3.90 6.74 2.62
C GLU A 255 2.39 6.45 2.64
N GLY A 256 1.75 6.87 3.73
CA GLY A 256 0.31 6.75 3.96
C GLY A 256 -0.15 7.76 5.00
N GLU A 257 -1.34 7.54 5.55
CA GLU A 257 -1.85 8.28 6.70
C GLU A 257 -1.15 7.81 7.98
N GLU A 258 -0.21 8.60 8.50
CA GLU A 258 0.57 8.27 9.71
C GLU A 258 -0.26 8.41 10.99
N GLU A 259 -1.10 9.43 11.01
CA GLU A 259 -2.04 9.72 12.10
C GLU A 259 -3.47 9.71 11.55
N PRO A 260 -4.02 8.51 11.25
CA PRO A 260 -5.38 8.41 10.74
C PRO A 260 -6.37 9.04 11.72
N GLY A 261 -7.33 9.80 11.19
CA GLY A 261 -8.32 10.47 12.02
C GLY A 261 -9.26 9.48 12.72
N ASN A 262 -9.84 9.88 13.86
CA ASN A 262 -10.76 9.03 14.64
C ASN A 262 -11.85 8.39 13.77
N ARG A 263 -12.42 9.13 12.83
CA ARG A 263 -13.44 8.60 11.92
C ARG A 263 -12.91 7.47 11.03
N GLN A 264 -11.67 7.53 10.54
CA GLN A 264 -11.09 6.45 9.75
C GLN A 264 -10.86 5.21 10.62
N LEU A 265 -10.39 5.43 11.85
CA LEU A 265 -10.12 4.38 12.83
C LEU A 265 -11.39 3.66 13.29
N ASP A 266 -12.47 4.41 13.51
CA ASP A 266 -13.76 3.87 13.97
C ASP A 266 -14.56 3.21 12.84
N CYS A 267 -14.23 3.50 11.59
CA CYS A 267 -14.95 3.01 10.41
C CYS A 267 -14.18 1.99 9.56
N MET A 268 -13.19 1.30 10.13
CA MET A 268 -12.44 0.27 9.39
C MET A 268 -13.36 -0.87 8.92
N PRO A 269 -13.34 -1.26 7.64
CA PRO A 269 -14.28 -2.23 7.09
C PRO A 269 -14.08 -3.65 7.62
N LEU A 270 -12.85 -4.09 7.86
CA LEU A 270 -12.54 -5.46 8.26
C LEU A 270 -11.61 -5.43 9.49
N PRO A 271 -12.12 -5.15 10.70
CA PRO A 271 -11.30 -5.16 11.91
C PRO A 271 -10.74 -6.56 12.20
N TYR A 272 -9.63 -6.64 12.93
CA TYR A 272 -8.97 -7.91 13.25
C TYR A 272 -9.90 -8.92 13.93
N SER A 273 -10.73 -8.45 14.87
CA SER A 273 -11.70 -9.27 15.59
C SER A 273 -12.75 -9.94 14.70
N TYR A 274 -13.01 -9.37 13.51
CA TYR A 274 -13.86 -9.95 12.48
C TYR A 274 -13.06 -10.93 11.61
N ILE A 275 -11.91 -10.50 11.07
CA ILE A 275 -11.15 -11.33 10.14
C ILE A 275 -10.62 -12.61 10.78
N SER A 276 -10.17 -12.56 12.04
CA SER A 276 -9.68 -13.73 12.78
C SER A 276 -10.73 -14.82 12.98
N LYS A 277 -12.02 -14.46 12.92
CA LYS A 277 -13.14 -15.39 13.11
C LYS A 277 -13.78 -15.83 11.80
N GLU A 278 -14.08 -14.87 10.93
CA GLU A 278 -14.87 -15.10 9.72
C GLU A 278 -14.00 -15.33 8.47
N LEU A 279 -12.74 -14.89 8.49
CA LEU A 279 -11.79 -14.98 7.37
C LEU A 279 -10.38 -15.37 7.85
N PRO A 280 -10.19 -16.50 8.55
CA PRO A 280 -8.88 -16.87 9.12
C PRO A 280 -7.76 -16.97 8.07
N ASP A 281 -8.09 -17.33 6.83
CA ASP A 281 -7.13 -17.45 5.72
C ASP A 281 -7.10 -16.22 4.81
N ILE A 282 -7.51 -15.03 5.30
CA ILE A 282 -7.66 -13.82 4.46
C ILE A 282 -6.38 -13.48 3.71
N PHE A 283 -5.22 -13.60 4.35
CA PHE A 283 -3.94 -13.28 3.71
C PHE A 283 -3.57 -14.29 2.63
N GLU A 284 -3.84 -15.58 2.85
CA GLU A 284 -3.65 -16.59 1.80
C GLU A 284 -4.54 -16.31 0.59
N ARG A 285 -5.83 -16.02 0.83
CA ARG A 285 -6.77 -15.65 -0.24
C ARG A 285 -6.33 -14.39 -0.97
N TRP A 286 -5.76 -13.42 -0.25
CA TRP A 286 -5.21 -12.20 -0.82
C TRP A 286 -4.03 -12.47 -1.76
N LEU A 287 -3.07 -13.29 -1.33
CA LEU A 287 -1.92 -13.71 -2.15
C LEU A 287 -2.37 -14.45 -3.42
N ASN A 288 -3.44 -15.22 -3.31
CA ASN A 288 -3.99 -16.03 -4.40
C ASN A 288 -5.03 -15.31 -5.27
N LEU A 289 -5.25 -13.99 -5.11
CA LEU A 289 -6.09 -13.23 -6.03
C LEU A 289 -5.56 -13.35 -7.46
N ASP A 290 -6.46 -13.68 -8.39
CA ASP A 290 -6.17 -13.86 -9.81
C ASP A 290 -5.86 -12.54 -10.53
N GLY A 291 -5.44 -12.59 -11.79
CA GLY A 291 -4.93 -11.42 -12.52
C GLY A 291 -5.86 -10.21 -12.51
N ASP A 292 -7.15 -10.40 -12.79
CA ASP A 292 -8.11 -9.29 -12.85
C ASP A 292 -8.54 -8.84 -11.43
N ALA A 293 -8.73 -9.76 -10.49
CA ALA A 293 -9.04 -9.41 -9.10
C ALA A 293 -7.88 -8.67 -8.42
N ARG A 294 -6.64 -9.16 -8.58
CA ARG A 294 -5.41 -8.55 -8.06
C ARG A 294 -5.18 -7.16 -8.63
N ARG A 295 -5.44 -6.98 -9.93
CA ARG A 295 -5.36 -5.67 -10.60
C ARG A 295 -6.38 -4.71 -10.01
N ALA A 296 -7.64 -5.13 -9.88
CA ALA A 296 -8.68 -4.29 -9.28
C ALA A 296 -8.36 -3.92 -7.83
N ALA A 297 -7.88 -4.87 -7.02
CA ALA A 297 -7.47 -4.62 -5.64
C ALA A 297 -6.30 -3.62 -5.55
N THR A 298 -5.28 -3.78 -6.40
CA THR A 298 -4.13 -2.86 -6.44
C THR A 298 -4.57 -1.44 -6.82
N ILE A 299 -5.46 -1.30 -7.81
CA ILE A 299 -6.00 -0.01 -8.20
C ILE A 299 -6.80 0.62 -7.05
N LEU A 300 -7.66 -0.18 -6.39
CA LEU A 300 -8.48 0.30 -5.29
C LEU A 300 -7.62 0.80 -4.12
N ILE A 301 -6.54 0.09 -3.78
CA ILE A 301 -5.57 0.53 -2.76
C ILE A 301 -4.89 1.83 -3.17
N GLY A 302 -4.56 1.99 -4.46
CA GLY A 302 -3.96 3.22 -4.99
C GLY A 302 -4.82 4.46 -4.81
N VAL A 303 -6.15 4.32 -4.86
CA VAL A 303 -7.11 5.43 -4.70
C VAL A 303 -7.57 5.67 -3.25
N GLN A 304 -7.19 4.82 -2.30
CA GLN A 304 -7.53 4.98 -0.87
C GLN A 304 -6.69 6.03 -0.11
N GLY A 305 -5.87 6.82 -0.82
CA GLY A 305 -5.07 7.90 -0.23
C GLY A 305 -5.33 9.25 -0.89
N ASN A 306 -5.32 10.33 -0.10
CA ASN A 306 -5.59 11.70 -0.56
C ASN A 306 -4.51 12.28 -1.50
N LYS A 307 -3.34 11.66 -1.59
CA LYS A 307 -2.18 12.16 -2.35
C LYS A 307 -2.01 11.54 -3.74
N GLY A 308 -2.59 10.36 -4.02
CA GLY A 308 -2.28 9.59 -5.22
C GLY A 308 -3.01 10.06 -6.48
N ILE A 309 -4.33 10.22 -6.40
CA ILE A 309 -5.16 10.69 -7.51
C ILE A 309 -6.09 11.78 -7.00
N SER A 310 -5.66 13.03 -7.12
CA SER A 310 -6.42 14.20 -6.64
C SER A 310 -7.40 14.75 -7.67
N LEU A 311 -7.20 14.45 -8.97
CA LEU A 311 -8.08 14.89 -10.04
C LEU A 311 -9.23 13.92 -10.24
N LEU A 312 -10.46 14.45 -10.18
CA LEU A 312 -11.70 13.67 -10.27
C LEU A 312 -11.76 12.79 -11.53
N ASP A 313 -11.44 13.33 -12.70
CA ASP A 313 -11.49 12.60 -13.96
C ASP A 313 -10.52 11.41 -13.98
N SER A 314 -9.31 11.61 -13.45
CA SER A 314 -8.29 10.55 -13.32
C SER A 314 -8.73 9.49 -12.32
N MET A 315 -9.36 9.91 -11.21
CA MET A 315 -9.91 8.99 -10.20
C MET A 315 -11.05 8.16 -10.81
N PHE A 316 -11.96 8.80 -11.53
CA PHE A 316 -13.07 8.12 -12.19
C PHE A 316 -12.59 7.10 -13.22
N ALA A 317 -11.66 7.49 -14.11
CA ALA A 317 -11.11 6.58 -15.12
C ALA A 317 -10.41 5.38 -14.46
N THR A 318 -9.64 5.62 -13.41
CA THR A 318 -8.90 4.60 -12.66
C THR A 318 -9.85 3.61 -11.97
N ILE A 319 -10.82 4.11 -11.21
CA ILE A 319 -11.79 3.27 -10.48
C ILE A 319 -12.73 2.53 -11.44
N SER A 320 -13.10 3.14 -12.57
CA SER A 320 -13.87 2.46 -13.62
C SER A 320 -13.08 1.30 -14.24
N GLY A 321 -11.76 1.45 -14.41
CA GLY A 321 -10.88 0.37 -14.84
C GLY A 321 -10.82 -0.78 -13.82
N ALA A 322 -10.79 -0.48 -12.52
CA ALA A 322 -10.87 -1.49 -11.47
C ALA A 322 -12.20 -2.26 -11.50
N PHE A 323 -13.31 -1.54 -11.68
CA PHE A 323 -14.64 -2.14 -11.79
C PHE A 323 -14.74 -3.07 -13.00
N GLU A 324 -14.23 -2.64 -14.14
CA GLU A 324 -14.20 -3.48 -15.33
C GLU A 324 -13.39 -4.75 -15.11
N ALA A 325 -12.18 -4.64 -14.54
CA ALA A 325 -11.34 -5.80 -14.25
C ALA A 325 -12.07 -6.77 -13.31
N VAL A 326 -12.55 -6.31 -12.16
CA VAL A 326 -13.21 -7.19 -11.18
C VAL A 326 -14.54 -7.77 -11.71
N SER A 327 -15.22 -7.09 -12.64
CA SER A 327 -16.46 -7.58 -13.26
C SER A 327 -16.27 -8.79 -14.18
N ARG A 328 -15.03 -9.06 -14.61
CA ARG A 328 -14.69 -10.22 -15.46
C ARG A 328 -14.33 -11.46 -14.65
N VAL A 329 -14.09 -11.32 -13.35
CA VAL A 329 -13.59 -12.39 -12.49
C VAL A 329 -14.64 -13.49 -12.30
N GLY A 330 -14.30 -14.70 -12.75
CA GLY A 330 -15.18 -15.87 -12.74
C GLY A 330 -16.22 -15.90 -13.87
N GLU A 331 -16.17 -14.96 -14.81
CA GLU A 331 -17.10 -14.90 -15.95
C GLU A 331 -16.53 -15.56 -17.21
N LYS A 332 -17.44 -15.88 -18.14
CA LYS A 332 -17.06 -16.42 -19.44
C LYS A 332 -16.17 -15.42 -20.21
N THR A 333 -15.12 -15.93 -20.85
CA THR A 333 -14.21 -15.13 -21.69
C THR A 333 -14.65 -15.08 -23.15
N LYS A 334 -15.65 -15.88 -23.52
CA LYS A 334 -16.17 -16.00 -24.88
C LYS A 334 -17.69 -16.04 -24.86
N ASP A 335 -18.32 -15.34 -25.80
CA ASP A 335 -19.78 -15.32 -25.92
C ASP A 335 -20.32 -16.59 -26.56
N ILE A 336 -19.62 -17.11 -27.57
CA ILE A 336 -19.94 -18.35 -28.26
C ILE A 336 -18.70 -19.24 -28.42
N GLU A 337 -18.95 -20.52 -28.71
CA GLU A 337 -17.90 -21.48 -29.04
C GLU A 337 -16.99 -21.01 -30.18
N ASN A 338 -15.68 -21.18 -30.00
CA ASN A 338 -14.66 -20.69 -30.96
C ASN A 338 -14.84 -21.31 -32.36
N SER A 339 -15.28 -22.56 -32.45
CA SER A 339 -15.57 -23.23 -33.71
C SER A 339 -16.73 -22.56 -34.46
N ARG A 340 -17.79 -22.18 -33.74
CA ARG A 340 -18.94 -21.45 -34.29
C ARG A 340 -18.53 -20.04 -34.72
N TYR A 341 -17.76 -19.33 -33.90
CA TYR A 341 -17.26 -18.00 -34.24
C TYR A 341 -16.40 -18.01 -35.52
N LYS A 342 -15.43 -18.93 -35.62
CA LYS A 342 -14.61 -19.11 -36.83
C LYS A 342 -15.44 -19.41 -38.08
N ARG A 343 -16.50 -20.22 -37.94
CA ARG A 343 -17.43 -20.51 -39.04
C ARG A 343 -18.18 -19.26 -39.50
N ILE A 344 -18.70 -18.45 -38.57
CA ILE A 344 -19.39 -17.19 -38.89
C ILE A 344 -18.43 -16.22 -39.60
N VAL A 345 -17.22 -16.03 -39.07
CA VAL A 345 -16.19 -15.20 -39.70
C VAL A 345 -15.86 -15.69 -41.11
N GLY A 346 -15.68 -16.99 -41.29
CA GLY A 346 -15.40 -17.59 -42.61
C GLY A 346 -16.57 -17.45 -43.60
N GLN A 347 -17.82 -17.47 -43.14
CA GLN A 347 -18.99 -17.21 -43.99
C GLN A 347 -19.06 -15.74 -44.39
N LEU A 348 -18.85 -14.81 -43.46
CA LEU A 348 -18.88 -13.37 -43.74
C LEU A 348 -17.81 -12.97 -44.77
N LYS A 349 -16.60 -13.53 -44.68
CA LYS A 349 -15.55 -13.31 -45.69
C LYS A 349 -15.96 -13.77 -47.10
N LYS A 350 -16.78 -14.81 -47.21
CA LYS A 350 -17.25 -15.33 -48.52
C LYS A 350 -18.44 -14.55 -49.09
N CYS A 351 -19.22 -13.88 -48.24
CA CYS A 351 -20.40 -13.13 -48.66
C CYS A 351 -20.06 -11.73 -49.18
N LEU A 352 -18.88 -11.19 -48.83
CA LEU A 352 -18.45 -9.86 -49.24
C LEU A 352 -17.54 -9.97 -50.47
N SER A 353 -17.93 -9.28 -51.53
CA SER A 353 -17.24 -9.31 -52.83
C SER A 353 -15.97 -8.46 -52.87
N ASN A 354 -15.81 -7.52 -51.92
CA ASN A 354 -14.61 -6.71 -51.74
C ASN A 354 -13.81 -7.22 -50.53
N GLN A 355 -12.53 -7.52 -50.76
CA GLN A 355 -11.64 -8.05 -49.74
C GLN A 355 -11.34 -7.01 -48.64
N GLU A 356 -11.22 -5.72 -48.98
CA GLU A 356 -10.99 -4.66 -48.00
C GLU A 356 -12.20 -4.49 -47.06
N ASP A 357 -13.42 -4.51 -47.60
CA ASP A 357 -14.65 -4.46 -46.82
C ASP A 357 -14.79 -5.72 -45.93
N ALA A 358 -14.42 -6.89 -46.47
CA ALA A 358 -14.44 -8.14 -45.73
C ALA A 358 -13.49 -8.12 -44.52
N ASP A 359 -12.27 -7.63 -44.71
CA ASP A 359 -11.29 -7.54 -43.63
C ASP A 359 -11.64 -6.43 -42.63
N TRP A 360 -12.22 -5.31 -43.09
CA TRP A 360 -12.75 -4.28 -42.20
C TRP A 360 -13.88 -4.81 -41.31
N VAL A 361 -14.92 -5.47 -41.88
CA VAL A 361 -16.04 -6.04 -41.12
C VAL A 361 -15.55 -7.09 -40.13
N VAL A 362 -14.70 -8.02 -40.59
CA VAL A 362 -14.16 -9.07 -39.71
C VAL A 362 -13.30 -8.47 -38.60
N GLY A 363 -12.55 -7.41 -38.89
CA GLY A 363 -11.80 -6.65 -37.89
C GLY A 363 -12.65 -5.98 -36.81
N LYS A 364 -13.97 -5.79 -37.05
CA LYS A 364 -14.93 -5.27 -36.05
C LYS A 364 -15.62 -6.36 -35.23
N LEU A 365 -15.53 -7.63 -35.62
CA LEU A 365 -16.19 -8.73 -34.90
C LEU A 365 -15.34 -9.17 -33.72
N ASN A 366 -15.96 -9.30 -32.55
CA ASN A 366 -15.32 -9.85 -31.37
C ASN A 366 -16.16 -10.99 -30.79
N ASN A 367 -15.50 -12.02 -30.23
CA ASN A 367 -16.17 -13.11 -29.51
C ASN A 367 -16.11 -12.90 -27.98
N ILE A 368 -15.65 -11.74 -27.52
CA ILE A 368 -15.60 -11.43 -26.09
C ILE A 368 -16.93 -10.77 -25.69
N PRO A 369 -17.56 -11.21 -24.58
CA PRO A 369 -18.75 -10.56 -24.05
C PRO A 369 -18.59 -9.04 -23.90
N PRO A 370 -19.65 -8.26 -24.17
CA PRO A 370 -19.58 -6.81 -24.04
C PRO A 370 -19.39 -6.39 -22.58
N ALA A 371 -18.78 -5.23 -22.33
CA ALA A 371 -18.58 -4.71 -20.97
C ALA A 371 -19.88 -4.61 -20.14
N SER A 372 -21.02 -4.35 -20.79
CA SER A 372 -22.32 -4.34 -20.12
C SER A 372 -22.74 -5.70 -19.59
N TYR A 373 -22.35 -6.81 -20.24
CA TYR A 373 -22.59 -8.16 -19.72
C TYR A 373 -21.86 -8.34 -18.39
N TYR A 374 -20.56 -8.05 -18.35
CA TYR A 374 -19.73 -8.20 -17.14
C TYR A 374 -20.21 -7.30 -16.00
N ALA A 375 -20.54 -6.04 -16.29
CA ALA A 375 -21.07 -5.12 -15.28
C ALA A 375 -22.38 -5.64 -14.67
N ASN A 376 -23.32 -6.12 -15.49
CA ASN A 376 -24.56 -6.73 -15.01
C ASN A 376 -24.32 -8.00 -14.18
N ALA A 377 -23.43 -8.88 -14.64
CA ALA A 377 -23.07 -10.10 -13.93
C ALA A 377 -22.49 -9.79 -12.54
N LEU A 378 -21.61 -8.79 -12.43
CA LEU A 378 -21.07 -8.34 -11.16
C LEU A 378 -22.16 -7.79 -10.24
N MET A 379 -23.06 -6.93 -10.74
CA MET A 379 -24.17 -6.40 -9.94
C MET A 379 -25.07 -7.52 -9.41
N LYS A 380 -25.31 -8.56 -10.21
CA LYS A 380 -26.05 -9.75 -9.77
C LYS A 380 -25.30 -10.54 -8.71
N LYS A 381 -23.99 -10.75 -8.87
CA LYS A 381 -23.12 -11.43 -7.90
C LYS A 381 -23.08 -10.71 -6.55
N LEU A 382 -23.09 -9.38 -6.57
CA LEU A 382 -23.14 -8.53 -5.39
C LEU A 382 -24.53 -8.43 -4.75
N GLY A 383 -25.59 -8.96 -5.39
CA GLY A 383 -26.92 -9.13 -4.80
C GLY A 383 -27.42 -7.93 -3.99
N VAL A 384 -27.82 -8.20 -2.74
CA VAL A 384 -28.35 -7.22 -1.78
C VAL A 384 -27.39 -6.08 -1.46
N PHE A 385 -26.07 -6.30 -1.56
CA PHE A 385 -25.09 -5.25 -1.36
C PHE A 385 -25.14 -4.23 -2.49
N SER A 386 -25.25 -4.68 -3.75
CA SER A 386 -25.40 -3.77 -4.89
C SER A 386 -26.68 -2.94 -4.82
N GLU A 387 -27.78 -3.55 -4.35
CA GLU A 387 -29.10 -2.90 -4.15
C GLU A 387 -29.03 -1.84 -3.06
N PHE A 388 -28.22 -2.08 -2.04
CA PHE A 388 -27.98 -1.13 -0.98
C PHE A 388 -27.19 0.09 -1.47
N VAL A 389 -26.18 -0.08 -2.33
CA VAL A 389 -25.34 1.02 -2.82
C VAL A 389 -26.03 1.81 -3.93
N THR A 390 -26.60 1.12 -4.92
CA THR A 390 -27.26 1.70 -6.10
C THR A 390 -28.64 1.06 -6.31
N PRO A 391 -29.69 1.56 -5.65
CA PRO A 391 -31.04 1.02 -5.77
C PRO A 391 -31.56 0.99 -7.22
N ASP A 392 -31.41 2.08 -7.98
CA ASP A 392 -31.67 2.11 -9.43
C ASP A 392 -30.45 1.61 -10.22
N LYS A 393 -30.33 0.27 -10.32
CA LYS A 393 -29.23 -0.42 -11.01
C LYS A 393 -29.16 -0.07 -12.50
N GLU A 394 -30.31 0.06 -13.15
CA GLU A 394 -30.40 0.31 -14.60
C GLU A 394 -29.85 1.69 -14.96
N ARG A 395 -30.22 2.72 -14.18
CA ARG A 395 -29.64 4.05 -14.34
C ARG A 395 -28.15 4.05 -14.05
N PHE A 396 -27.70 3.43 -12.95
CA PHE A 396 -26.28 3.33 -12.63
C PHE A 396 -25.45 2.71 -13.76
N LEU A 397 -25.87 1.59 -14.32
CA LEU A 397 -25.14 0.90 -15.39
C LEU A 397 -25.11 1.71 -16.70
N ARG A 398 -26.19 2.43 -17.00
CA ARG A 398 -26.25 3.36 -18.13
C ARG A 398 -25.27 4.53 -17.96
N ASP A 399 -25.27 5.14 -16.78
CA ASP A 399 -24.40 6.28 -16.46
C ASP A 399 -22.93 5.86 -16.45
N LEU A 400 -22.61 4.70 -15.85
CA LEU A 400 -21.28 4.09 -15.91
C LEU A 400 -20.80 3.90 -17.35
N ARG A 401 -21.62 3.28 -18.20
CA ARG A 401 -21.27 3.02 -19.60
C ARG A 401 -21.03 4.31 -20.38
N HIS A 402 -21.93 5.29 -20.23
CA HIS A 402 -21.85 6.55 -20.97
C HIS A 402 -20.59 7.34 -20.57
N ASN A 403 -20.38 7.53 -19.27
CA ASN A 403 -19.26 8.32 -18.76
C ASN A 403 -17.92 7.63 -18.95
N ARG A 404 -17.85 6.30 -18.83
CA ARG A 404 -16.64 5.55 -19.18
C ARG A 404 -16.22 5.85 -20.63
N ASN A 405 -17.17 5.80 -21.57
CA ASN A 405 -16.85 6.09 -22.97
C ASN A 405 -16.38 7.54 -23.17
N ALA A 406 -17.02 8.50 -22.51
CA ALA A 406 -16.64 9.91 -22.59
C ALA A 406 -15.22 10.17 -22.04
N TYR A 407 -14.94 9.73 -20.81
CA TYR A 407 -13.70 10.05 -20.10
C TYR A 407 -12.51 9.16 -20.48
N ILE A 408 -12.73 7.89 -20.85
CA ILE A 408 -11.62 6.96 -21.18
C ILE A 408 -11.29 6.97 -22.66
N HIS A 409 -12.29 6.99 -23.54
CA HIS A 409 -12.06 6.92 -24.98
C HIS A 409 -11.91 8.29 -25.64
N GLN A 410 -12.12 9.38 -24.88
CA GLN A 410 -12.04 10.78 -25.35
C GLN A 410 -12.74 10.99 -26.69
N THR A 411 -13.79 10.21 -26.95
CA THR A 411 -14.54 10.31 -28.20
C THR A 411 -15.31 11.61 -28.14
N SER A 412 -14.79 12.64 -28.81
CA SER A 412 -15.37 13.98 -28.95
C SER A 412 -16.73 14.01 -29.67
N THR A 413 -17.36 12.86 -29.89
CA THR A 413 -18.51 12.65 -30.79
C THR A 413 -19.59 11.76 -30.18
N LEU A 414 -20.06 12.11 -28.98
CA LEU A 414 -21.46 11.93 -28.63
C LEU A 414 -21.96 13.32 -28.22
N ASP A 415 -22.58 14.02 -29.17
CA ASP A 415 -23.01 15.43 -29.17
C ASP A 415 -23.97 15.86 -28.04
N ASP A 416 -24.09 15.07 -26.97
CA ASP A 416 -24.94 15.36 -25.81
C ASP A 416 -24.05 15.65 -24.59
N LYS A 417 -23.39 16.82 -24.58
CA LYS A 417 -22.77 17.37 -23.35
C LYS A 417 -23.76 17.39 -22.18
N SER A 418 -25.07 17.36 -22.47
CA SER A 418 -26.17 17.25 -21.50
C SER A 418 -26.19 15.94 -20.69
N LYS A 419 -25.51 14.88 -21.14
CA LYS A 419 -25.53 13.54 -20.51
C LYS A 419 -24.20 13.11 -19.88
N THR A 420 -23.11 13.83 -20.15
CA THR A 420 -21.83 13.59 -19.49
C THR A 420 -21.87 14.21 -18.11
N LEU A 421 -21.67 13.40 -17.08
CA LEU A 421 -21.67 13.85 -15.70
C LEU A 421 -20.38 14.60 -15.40
N SER A 422 -20.48 15.64 -14.58
CA SER A 422 -19.34 16.40 -14.05
C SER A 422 -19.46 16.59 -12.53
N ASP A 423 -18.40 17.11 -11.93
CA ASP A 423 -18.39 17.60 -10.55
C ASP A 423 -18.98 16.59 -9.54
N MET A 424 -20.00 16.98 -8.80
CA MET A 424 -20.63 16.15 -7.76
C MET A 424 -21.31 14.90 -8.30
N GLU A 425 -21.82 14.92 -9.53
CA GLU A 425 -22.46 13.74 -10.12
C GLU A 425 -21.43 12.71 -10.54
N LEU A 426 -20.34 13.16 -11.20
CA LEU A 426 -19.22 12.29 -11.54
C LEU A 426 -18.53 11.75 -10.28
N TYR A 427 -18.38 12.59 -9.25
CA TYR A 427 -17.87 12.17 -7.95
C TYR A 427 -18.76 11.10 -7.30
N SER A 428 -20.08 11.30 -7.29
CA SER A 428 -21.03 10.34 -6.73
C SER A 428 -21.02 9.00 -7.48
N LEU A 429 -20.92 9.04 -8.82
CA LEU A 429 -20.71 7.85 -9.64
C LEU A 429 -19.39 7.16 -9.29
N ALA A 430 -18.27 7.89 -9.22
CA ALA A 430 -16.97 7.33 -8.86
C ALA A 430 -16.98 6.67 -7.47
N MET A 431 -17.65 7.30 -6.49
CA MET A 431 -17.80 6.76 -5.15
C MET A 431 -18.66 5.49 -5.11
N ALA A 432 -19.75 5.44 -5.89
CA ALA A 432 -20.56 4.23 -6.03
C ALA A 432 -19.72 3.07 -6.60
N ILE A 433 -18.95 3.34 -7.67
CA ILE A 433 -18.06 2.34 -8.29
C ILE A 433 -17.00 1.88 -7.29
N LYS A 434 -16.39 2.79 -6.53
CA LYS A 434 -15.38 2.47 -5.49
C LYS A 434 -15.94 1.48 -4.48
N VAL A 435 -17.13 1.76 -3.93
CA VAL A 435 -17.79 0.92 -2.93
C VAL A 435 -18.15 -0.46 -3.50
N LEU A 436 -18.66 -0.51 -4.74
CA LEU A 436 -18.98 -1.78 -5.41
C LEU A 436 -17.72 -2.60 -5.70
N CYS A 437 -16.62 -1.98 -6.11
CA CYS A 437 -15.33 -2.66 -6.26
C CYS A 437 -14.84 -3.27 -4.93
N TYR A 438 -15.03 -2.54 -3.83
CA TYR A 438 -14.70 -3.02 -2.49
C TYR A 438 -15.45 -4.30 -2.15
N GLY A 439 -16.78 -4.30 -2.34
CA GLY A 439 -17.60 -5.50 -2.15
C GLY A 439 -17.18 -6.64 -3.08
N ALA A 440 -16.84 -6.35 -4.33
CA ALA A 440 -16.41 -7.35 -5.30
C ALA A 440 -15.11 -8.06 -4.89
N ILE A 441 -14.15 -7.31 -4.33
CA ILE A 441 -12.91 -7.86 -3.78
C ILE A 441 -13.20 -8.67 -2.51
N MET A 442 -14.07 -8.17 -1.62
CA MET A 442 -14.52 -8.94 -0.45
C MET A 442 -15.15 -10.29 -0.86
N THR A 443 -15.89 -10.35 -1.96
CA THR A 443 -16.39 -11.60 -2.52
C THR A 443 -15.26 -12.53 -2.99
N GLN A 444 -14.18 -11.99 -3.56
CA GLN A 444 -13.01 -12.81 -3.92
C GLN A 444 -12.25 -13.33 -2.70
N LEU A 445 -12.31 -12.60 -1.58
CA LEU A 445 -11.81 -13.05 -0.29
C LEU A 445 -12.77 -14.02 0.42
N GLY A 446 -13.93 -14.31 -0.17
CA GLY A 446 -14.87 -15.36 0.25
C GLY A 446 -16.00 -14.89 1.17
N LEU A 447 -16.30 -13.59 1.20
CA LEU A 447 -17.53 -13.09 1.82
C LEU A 447 -18.70 -13.11 0.83
N ASP A 448 -19.88 -13.54 1.29
CA ASP A 448 -21.10 -13.39 0.51
C ASP A 448 -21.68 -11.96 0.60
N ALA A 449 -22.67 -11.67 -0.24
CA ALA A 449 -23.27 -10.34 -0.35
C ALA A 449 -23.93 -9.85 0.97
N ASP A 450 -24.54 -10.76 1.74
CA ASP A 450 -25.21 -10.44 3.00
C ASP A 450 -24.19 -10.09 4.10
N ALA A 451 -23.10 -10.86 4.19
CA ALA A 451 -21.99 -10.60 5.10
C ALA A 451 -21.33 -9.25 4.79
N ILE A 452 -21.08 -8.96 3.51
CA ILE A 452 -20.52 -7.67 3.07
C ILE A 452 -21.45 -6.52 3.49
N LEU A 453 -22.76 -6.63 3.20
CA LEU A 453 -23.73 -5.61 3.56
C LEU A 453 -23.80 -5.37 5.07
N LYS A 454 -23.84 -6.46 5.85
CA LYS A 454 -23.82 -6.38 7.31
C LYS A 454 -22.59 -5.63 7.79
N GLN A 455 -21.42 -5.97 7.24
CA GLN A 455 -20.17 -5.37 7.67
C GLN A 455 -20.07 -3.88 7.36
N PHE A 456 -20.50 -3.43 6.17
CA PHE A 456 -20.58 -2.01 5.84
C PHE A 456 -21.54 -1.24 6.76
N LYS A 457 -22.66 -1.86 7.15
CA LYS A 457 -23.61 -1.25 8.07
C LYS A 457 -23.07 -1.17 9.51
N THR A 458 -22.40 -2.21 9.98
CA THR A 458 -21.86 -2.28 11.35
C THR A 458 -20.68 -1.34 11.55
N THR A 459 -19.78 -1.27 10.57
CA THR A 459 -18.57 -0.43 10.66
C THR A 459 -18.80 1.01 10.22
N HIS A 460 -19.94 1.30 9.55
CA HIS A 460 -20.17 2.59 8.90
C HIS A 460 -19.12 2.94 7.84
N PHE A 461 -18.36 1.96 7.35
CA PHE A 461 -17.39 2.17 6.28
C PHE A 461 -18.05 2.70 5.01
N CYS A 462 -17.44 3.72 4.40
CA CYS A 462 -17.96 4.41 3.22
C CYS A 462 -19.42 4.93 3.33
N GLN A 463 -19.93 5.20 4.54
CA GLN A 463 -21.32 5.65 4.73
C GLN A 463 -21.64 6.92 3.93
N THR A 464 -20.69 7.86 3.82
CA THR A 464 -20.89 9.10 3.06
C THR A 464 -20.97 8.82 1.55
N GLU A 465 -20.10 7.97 1.03
CA GLU A 465 -20.09 7.53 -0.35
C GLU A 465 -21.37 6.80 -0.73
N VAL A 466 -21.83 5.89 0.13
CA VAL A 466 -23.11 5.18 -0.04
C VAL A 466 -24.27 6.17 -0.01
N HIS A 467 -24.27 7.16 0.90
CA HIS A 467 -25.32 8.18 0.96
C HIS A 467 -25.39 8.98 -0.35
N LEU A 468 -24.25 9.42 -0.88
CA LEU A 468 -24.19 10.15 -2.15
C LEU A 468 -24.67 9.29 -3.33
N ALA A 469 -24.23 8.04 -3.41
CA ALA A 469 -24.67 7.09 -4.43
C ALA A 469 -26.20 6.87 -4.39
N ARG A 470 -26.76 6.64 -3.20
CA ARG A 470 -28.21 6.44 -3.03
C ARG A 470 -29.03 7.69 -3.34
N LYS A 471 -28.51 8.87 -3.04
CA LYS A 471 -29.15 10.15 -3.42
C LYS A 471 -29.17 10.33 -4.94
N MET A 472 -28.14 9.85 -5.63
CA MET A 472 -28.04 9.90 -7.08
C MET A 472 -28.91 8.85 -7.79
N TYR A 473 -29.00 7.64 -7.22
CA TYR A 473 -29.72 6.50 -7.79
C TYR A 473 -30.90 6.02 -6.90
N PRO A 474 -31.86 6.89 -6.55
CA PRO A 474 -33.03 6.48 -5.79
C PRO A 474 -33.91 5.54 -6.65
N LEU A 475 -34.68 4.67 -6.01
CA LEU A 475 -35.74 3.95 -6.73
C LEU A 475 -36.72 4.98 -7.31
N PRO A 476 -37.23 4.76 -8.53
CA PRO A 476 -38.34 5.55 -9.03
C PRO A 476 -39.47 5.52 -7.99
N GLU A 477 -40.00 6.68 -7.62
CA GLU A 477 -41.23 6.71 -6.83
C GLU A 477 -42.30 5.98 -7.65
N ASP A 478 -42.84 4.88 -7.12
CA ASP A 478 -44.03 4.25 -7.69
C ASP A 478 -45.07 5.36 -7.85
N GLY A 479 -45.55 5.54 -9.08
CA GLY A 479 -46.38 6.67 -9.50
C GLY A 479 -47.78 6.75 -8.86
N THR A 480 -47.92 6.42 -7.58
CA THR A 480 -49.08 6.74 -6.75
C THR A 480 -48.93 8.14 -6.15
N ASN A 481 -49.04 9.14 -7.03
CA ASN A 481 -49.64 10.43 -6.71
C ASN A 481 -50.08 11.08 -8.03
N ARG A 482 -51.33 10.82 -8.41
CA ARG A 482 -52.15 11.67 -9.27
C ARG A 482 -53.41 12.05 -8.53
#